data_AF-A0A210Q3M2-F1
#
_entry.id   AF-A0A210Q3M2-F1
#
_cell.length_a   1.000
_cell.length_b   1.000
_cell.length_c   1.000
_cell.angle_alpha   90.00
_cell.angle_beta   90.00
_cell.angle_gamma   90.00
#
_symmetry.space_group_name_H-M   'P 1'
#
loop_
_entity.id
_entity.type
_entity.pdbx_description
1 polymer ?
#
loop_
_entity_poly.entity_id
_entity_poly.type
_entity_poly.pdbx_seq_one_letter_code
_entity_poly.pdbx_strand_id
1 'polypeptide(L)'
;MFTFYHLAIHTDVCDRVMQEVDDNLGKENPDYDNIKTLTYMEMVIEETMRIFPAASRIDRIASRDVTIGNVEIPKGMIVNIPVGAIQMDPEYWPDPDKFDPESTRVFQLAFL
;
A
#
# COMPACT_ATOMS: atom_id res chain seq x y z
N MET A 1 -5.61 -1.10 12.24
CA MET A 1 -5.78 0.13 13.05
C MET A 1 -5.94 1.35 12.14
N PHE A 2 -4.99 1.63 11.23
CA PHE A 2 -5.07 2.78 10.32
C PHE A 2 -6.19 2.69 9.27
N THR A 3 -6.55 1.48 8.80
CA THR A 3 -7.65 1.32 7.83
C THR A 3 -8.97 1.83 8.41
N PHE A 4 -9.29 1.46 9.65
CA PHE A 4 -10.48 1.96 10.33
C PHE A 4 -10.42 3.46 10.60
N TYR A 5 -9.23 4.03 10.84
CA TYR A 5 -9.07 5.47 10.96
C TYR A 5 -9.46 6.17 9.65
N HIS A 6 -8.95 5.71 8.50
CA HIS A 6 -9.33 6.27 7.19
C HIS A 6 -10.81 6.09 6.88
N LEU A 7 -11.39 4.92 7.14
CA LEU A 7 -12.82 4.71 6.98
C LEU A 7 -13.67 5.65 7.86
N ALA A 8 -13.19 5.98 9.07
CA ALA A 8 -13.91 6.88 9.97
C ALA A 8 -13.85 8.35 9.52
N ILE A 9 -12.76 8.80 8.89
CA ILE A 9 -12.59 10.20 8.47
C ILE A 9 -12.99 10.45 6.99
N HIS A 10 -13.04 9.39 6.17
CA HIS A 10 -13.48 9.42 4.77
C HIS A 10 -14.79 8.64 4.64
N THR A 11 -15.90 9.28 5.03
CA THR A 11 -17.22 8.64 5.09
C THR A 11 -17.69 8.15 3.72
N ASP A 12 -17.34 8.86 2.65
CA ASP A 12 -17.60 8.46 1.27
C ASP A 12 -16.92 7.14 0.88
N VAL A 13 -15.68 6.94 1.32
CA VAL A 13 -14.96 5.67 1.13
C VAL A 13 -15.60 4.56 1.96
N CYS A 14 -15.99 4.85 3.20
CA CYS A 14 -16.68 3.89 4.06
C CYS A 14 -18.01 3.43 3.47
N ASP A 15 -18.85 4.36 3.02
CA ASP A 15 -20.14 4.06 2.38
C ASP A 15 -19.95 3.18 1.15
N ARG A 16 -18.91 3.45 0.35
CA ARG A 16 -18.59 2.65 -0.84
C ARG A 16 -18.09 1.24 -0.49
N VAL A 17 -17.28 1.06 0.55
CA VAL A 17 -16.88 -0.26 1.05
C VAL A 17 -18.10 -1.03 1.57
N MET A 18 -18.98 -0.38 2.33
CA MET A 18 -20.21 -1.00 2.83
C MET A 18 -21.13 -1.44 1.69
N GLN A 19 -21.29 -0.60 0.66
CA GLN A 19 -22.05 -0.95 -0.54
C GLN A 19 -21.44 -2.17 -1.26
N GLU A 20 -20.11 -2.22 -1.40
CA GLU A 20 -19.42 -3.36 -2.00
C GLU A 20 -19.66 -4.66 -1.20
N VAL A 21 -19.65 -4.59 0.13
CA VAL A 21 -19.95 -5.73 1.00
C VAL A 21 -21.41 -6.18 0.82
N ASP A 22 -22.35 -5.24 0.82
CA ASP A 22 -23.77 -5.54 0.63
C ASP A 22 -24.04 -6.17 -0.75
N ASP A 23 -23.37 -5.68 -1.80
CA ASP A 23 -23.54 -6.15 -3.17
C ASP A 23 -22.94 -7.54 -3.42
N ASN A 24 -21.80 -7.86 -2.80
CA ASN A 24 -21.08 -9.11 -3.07
C ASN A 24 -21.32 -10.22 -2.03
N LEU A 25 -21.50 -9.87 -0.75
CA LEU A 25 -21.68 -10.84 0.35
C LEU A 25 -23.11 -10.82 0.88
N GLY A 26 -23.79 -9.66 0.84
CA GLY A 26 -25.15 -9.51 1.35
C GLY A 26 -25.27 -9.94 2.82
N LYS A 27 -25.89 -11.10 3.07
CA LYS A 27 -26.06 -11.67 4.43
C LYS A 27 -25.17 -12.88 4.69
N GLU A 28 -24.38 -13.30 3.71
CA GLU A 28 -23.45 -14.42 3.86
C GLU A 28 -22.27 -14.01 4.73
N ASN A 29 -21.71 -14.98 5.47
CA ASN A 29 -20.49 -14.71 6.23
C ASN A 29 -19.28 -14.67 5.29
N PRO A 30 -18.28 -13.82 5.56
CA PRO A 30 -17.04 -13.82 4.81
C PRO A 30 -16.33 -15.18 4.86
N ASP A 31 -15.85 -15.65 3.71
CA ASP A 31 -15.00 -16.83 3.54
C ASP A 31 -13.82 -16.50 2.61
N TYR A 32 -12.95 -17.49 2.34
CA TYR A 32 -11.74 -17.25 1.56
C TYR A 32 -12.00 -16.86 0.09
N ASP A 33 -13.13 -17.27 -0.48
CA ASP A 33 -13.42 -17.06 -1.89
C ASP A 33 -14.25 -15.80 -2.11
N ASN A 34 -15.23 -15.54 -1.24
CA ASN A 34 -16.08 -14.35 -1.38
C ASN A 34 -15.32 -13.05 -1.04
N ILE A 35 -14.34 -13.06 -0.13
CA ILE A 35 -13.58 -11.83 0.20
C ILE A 35 -12.77 -11.31 -0.99
N LYS A 36 -12.39 -12.17 -1.94
CA LYS A 36 -11.64 -11.77 -3.14
C LYS A 36 -12.48 -10.93 -4.11
N THR A 37 -13.79 -10.91 -3.92
CA THR A 37 -14.69 -10.06 -4.73
C THR A 37 -14.68 -8.60 -4.25
N LEU A 38 -14.23 -8.36 -3.02
CA LEU A 38 -14.22 -7.04 -2.35
C LEU A 38 -13.00 -6.22 -2.80
N THR A 39 -13.00 -5.87 -4.07
CA THR A 39 -11.88 -5.23 -4.77
C THR A 39 -11.60 -3.83 -4.24
N TYR A 40 -12.64 -3.05 -3.96
CA TYR A 40 -12.49 -1.70 -3.42
C TYR A 40 -12.00 -1.75 -1.97
N MET A 41 -12.46 -2.70 -1.15
CA MET A 41 -11.90 -2.90 0.19
C MET A 41 -10.40 -3.24 0.14
N GLU A 42 -9.96 -4.06 -0.82
CA GLU A 42 -8.52 -4.34 -1.04
C GLU A 42 -7.76 -3.04 -1.36
N MET A 43 -8.27 -2.21 -2.27
CA MET A 43 -7.69 -0.89 -2.57
C MET A 43 -7.57 0.01 -1.33
N VAL A 44 -8.60 0.05 -0.47
CA VAL A 44 -8.56 0.83 0.79
C VAL A 44 -7.43 0.33 1.70
N ILE A 45 -7.24 -0.99 1.79
CA ILE A 45 -6.19 -1.59 2.60
C ILE A 45 -4.81 -1.27 2.01
N GLU A 46 -4.65 -1.40 0.70
CA GLU A 46 -3.41 -1.06 -0.01
C GLU A 46 -3.03 0.41 0.16
N GLU A 47 -3.98 1.32 -0.01
CA GLU A 47 -3.73 2.76 0.12
C GLU A 47 -3.41 3.15 1.56
N THR A 48 -4.07 2.49 2.53
CA THR A 48 -3.70 2.61 3.94
C THR A 48 -2.24 2.18 4.16
N MET A 49 -1.81 1.08 3.55
CA MET A 49 -0.45 0.55 3.68
C MET A 49 0.60 1.36 2.91
N ARG A 50 0.19 2.15 1.91
CA ARG A 50 1.07 3.13 1.25
C ARG A 50 1.38 4.29 2.19
N ILE A 51 0.36 4.86 2.83
CA ILE A 51 0.52 6.01 3.74
C ILE A 51 1.10 5.57 5.10
N PHE A 52 0.64 4.42 5.60
CA PHE A 52 1.01 3.85 6.90
C PHE A 52 1.54 2.42 6.75
N PRO A 53 2.75 2.23 6.17
CA PRO A 53 3.32 0.91 6.00
C PRO A 53 3.61 0.23 7.34
N ALA A 54 3.45 -1.08 7.40
CA ALA A 54 3.77 -1.88 8.59
C ALA A 54 5.26 -1.75 9.00
N ALA A 55 6.15 -1.53 8.03
CA ALA A 55 7.54 -1.20 8.25
C ALA A 55 7.93 0.00 7.38
N SER A 56 8.07 1.17 7.98
CA SER A 56 8.48 2.40 7.27
C SER A 56 9.93 2.35 6.79
N ARG A 57 10.73 1.43 7.34
CA ARG A 57 12.17 1.29 7.10
C ARG A 57 12.55 -0.19 7.14
N ILE A 58 13.29 -0.66 6.14
CA ILE A 58 13.91 -2.00 6.16
C ILE A 58 15.41 -1.90 5.91
N ASP A 59 16.16 -2.84 6.47
CA ASP A 59 17.61 -2.90 6.35
C ASP A 59 18.06 -4.15 5.57
N ARG A 60 19.17 -4.00 4.84
CA ARG A 60 19.90 -5.09 4.19
C ARG A 60 21.38 -4.96 4.50
N ILE A 61 22.08 -6.09 4.54
CA ILE A 61 23.54 -6.11 4.69
C ILE A 61 24.13 -6.64 3.39
N ALA A 62 25.06 -5.88 2.80
CA ALA A 62 25.72 -6.30 1.57
C ALA A 62 26.55 -7.57 1.82
N SER A 63 26.22 -8.67 1.14
CA SER A 63 26.94 -9.95 1.29
C SER A 63 28.29 -9.98 0.55
N ARG A 64 28.46 -9.08 -0.40
CA ARG A 64 29.66 -8.85 -1.22
C ARG A 64 29.69 -7.39 -1.66
N ASP A 65 30.84 -6.95 -2.16
CA ASP A 65 30.95 -5.66 -2.84
C ASP A 65 30.02 -5.66 -4.06
N VAL A 66 29.22 -4.60 -4.19
CA VAL A 66 28.22 -4.45 -5.24
C VAL A 66 28.05 -2.99 -5.62
N THR A 67 27.81 -2.73 -6.90
CA THR A 67 27.44 -1.39 -7.39
C THR A 67 25.95 -1.40 -7.73
N ILE A 68 25.19 -0.46 -7.15
CA ILE A 68 23.78 -0.23 -7.47
C ILE A 68 23.67 1.17 -8.07
N GLY A 69 23.24 1.26 -9.33
CA GLY A 69 23.28 2.50 -10.09
C GLY A 69 24.71 3.02 -10.21
N ASN A 70 24.97 4.19 -9.65
CA ASN A 70 26.28 4.84 -9.59
C ASN A 70 26.92 4.79 -8.18
N VAL A 71 26.39 3.97 -7.26
CA VAL A 71 26.85 3.87 -5.87
C VAL A 71 27.53 2.53 -5.63
N GLU A 72 28.78 2.57 -5.15
CA GLU A 72 29.51 1.39 -4.67
C GLU A 72 29.19 1.09 -3.21
N ILE A 73 28.81 -0.16 -2.93
CA ILE A 73 28.39 -0.64 -1.62
C ILE A 73 29.33 -1.78 -1.21
N PRO A 74 30.24 -1.56 -0.25
CA PRO A 74 31.15 -2.58 0.25
C PRO A 74 30.42 -3.69 1.01
N LYS A 75 31.00 -4.90 1.00
CA LYS A 75 30.58 -6.03 1.82
C LYS A 75 30.49 -5.63 3.29
N GLY A 76 29.41 -6.04 3.94
CA GLY A 76 29.14 -5.76 5.35
C GLY A 76 28.49 -4.40 5.62
N MET A 77 28.38 -3.52 4.61
CA MET A 77 27.66 -2.26 4.75
C MET A 77 26.15 -2.51 4.92
N ILE A 78 25.54 -1.78 5.85
CA ILE A 78 24.08 -1.76 6.02
C ILE A 78 23.52 -0.76 5.00
N VAL A 79 22.64 -1.26 4.13
CA VAL A 79 21.85 -0.45 3.21
C VAL A 79 20.47 -0.27 3.82
N ASN A 80 20.09 0.98 4.00
CA ASN A 80 18.78 1.31 4.48
C ASN A 80 17.82 1.66 3.35
N ILE A 81 16.62 1.07 3.37
CA ILE A 81 15.57 1.33 2.40
C ILE A 81 14.42 2.06 3.12
N PRO A 82 14.20 3.35 2.83
CA PRO A 82 13.16 4.16 3.46
C PRO A 82 11.81 3.95 2.77
N VAL A 83 11.18 2.80 3.00
CA VAL A 83 9.91 2.38 2.34
C VAL A 83 8.84 3.47 2.42
N GLY A 84 8.60 4.02 3.61
CA GLY A 84 7.56 5.04 3.79
C GLY A 84 7.86 6.35 3.05
N ALA A 85 9.13 6.72 2.89
CA ALA A 85 9.49 7.91 2.12
C ALA A 85 9.27 7.68 0.62
N ILE A 86 9.64 6.49 0.12
CA ILE A 86 9.42 6.11 -1.29
C ILE A 86 7.92 6.07 -1.63
N GLN A 87 7.09 5.55 -0.72
CA GLN A 87 5.63 5.47 -0.88
C GLN A 87 4.91 6.83 -0.80
N MET A 88 5.62 7.88 -0.40
CA MET A 88 5.12 9.27 -0.31
C MET A 88 5.87 10.21 -1.27
N ASP A 89 6.71 9.67 -2.16
CA ASP A 89 7.49 10.47 -3.09
C ASP A 89 6.57 11.03 -4.21
N PRO A 90 6.44 12.36 -4.35
CA PRO A 90 5.58 12.98 -5.35
C PRO A 90 6.01 12.72 -6.80
N GLU A 91 7.25 12.26 -7.03
CA GLU A 91 7.70 11.81 -8.36
C GLU A 91 6.90 10.58 -8.83
N TYR A 92 6.59 9.68 -7.89
CA TYR A 92 5.88 8.45 -8.21
C TYR A 92 4.39 8.55 -7.85
N TRP A 93 4.01 9.29 -6.81
CA TRP A 93 2.65 9.41 -6.30
C TRP A 93 2.14 10.85 -6.38
N PRO A 94 1.34 11.21 -7.41
CA PRO A 94 0.70 12.52 -7.47
C PRO A 94 -0.19 12.75 -6.24
N ASP A 95 -0.03 13.90 -5.58
CA ASP A 95 -0.73 14.25 -4.33
C ASP A 95 -0.56 13.19 -3.21
N PRO A 96 0.67 12.87 -2.76
CA PRO A 96 0.95 11.69 -1.92
C PRO A 96 0.26 11.73 -0.54
N ASP A 97 -0.09 12.92 -0.07
CA ASP A 97 -0.80 13.15 1.19
C ASP A 97 -2.32 12.91 1.09
N LYS A 98 -2.86 12.83 -0.12
CA LYS A 98 -4.28 12.53 -0.34
C LYS A 98 -4.49 11.02 -0.19
N PHE A 99 -5.48 10.65 0.63
CA PHE A 99 -5.96 9.28 0.68
C PHE A 99 -6.89 9.02 -0.50
N ASP A 100 -6.41 8.26 -1.48
CA ASP A 100 -7.15 7.95 -2.70
C ASP A 100 -7.02 6.46 -3.04
N PRO A 101 -7.98 5.61 -2.62
CA PRO A 101 -7.92 4.18 -2.88
C PRO A 101 -7.76 3.81 -4.36
N GLU A 102 -8.24 4.64 -5.30
CA GLU A 102 -8.13 4.30 -6.73
C GLU A 102 -6.72 4.52 -7.29
N SER A 103 -5.85 5.23 -6.56
CA SER A 103 -4.48 5.53 -7.00
C SER A 103 -3.56 4.29 -7.00
N THR A 104 -3.84 3.27 -6.16
CA THR A 104 -2.99 2.06 -6.07
C THR A 104 -3.02 1.21 -7.34
N ARG A 105 -4.15 1.24 -8.07
CA ARG A 105 -4.32 0.52 -9.35
C ARG A 105 -3.35 0.97 -10.44
N VAL A 106 -2.93 2.23 -10.43
CA VAL A 106 -2.01 2.78 -11.44
C VAL A 106 -0.60 2.23 -11.25
N PHE A 107 -0.17 1.99 -10.00
CA PHE A 107 1.14 1.42 -9.70
C PHE A 107 1.27 -0.05 -10.06
N GLN A 108 0.21 -0.83 -9.87
CA GLN A 108 0.23 -2.26 -10.18
C GLN A 108 0.38 -2.52 -11.69
N LEU A 109 -0.10 -1.60 -12.53
CA LEU A 109 0.05 -1.64 -13.99
C LEU A 109 1.40 -1.09 -14.48
N ALA A 110 2.06 -0.20 -13.72
CA ALA A 110 3.33 0.40 -14.13
C ALA A 110 4.54 -0.55 -14.01
N PHE A 111 4.36 -1.72 -13.37
CA PHE A 111 5.38 -2.77 -13.25
C PHE A 111 5.02 -4.06 -14.03
N LEU A 112 4.03 -3.99 -14.94
CA LEU A 112 3.72 -5.00 -15.96
C LEU A 112 4.07 -4.48 -17.36
#